data_AF-A0A9P4GN28-F1
#
_entry.id   AF-A0A9P4GN28-F1
#
_cell.length_a   1.000
_cell.length_b   1.000
_cell.length_c   1.000
_cell.angle_alpha   90.00
_cell.angle_beta   90.00
_cell.angle_gamma   90.00
#
_symmetry.space_group_name_H-M   'P 1'
#
loop_
_entity.id
_entity.type
_entity.pdbx_description
1 polymer ?
#
loop_
_entity_poly.entity_id
_entity_poly.type
_entity_poly.pdbx_seq_one_letter_code
_entity_poly.pdbx_strand_id
1 'polypeptide(L)'
;MKLILSTSNIMSGSPSVIRRPFFEKSNTELTSSLRANFSSHQSTTPPTNGTQAPSNTSYKSWTTNSDAALYIPTHTPSLLSEPRKSYDITVKLFYLPNIPANRRCAQTREAIELVLKELGTSSIDLLIVSFPGISFDADDEDSDLDDPPSAPQSTSENNDGGCLDSGVPPEDIETMITTWRTLEKLQSDGLVAKLGIAEFGVTRLSKFLEQAKIKPSVNQINVRDCCVVPKPLILYAKQQQIELLTHNDCTNILPRGTLRQILGSGEHGSGVLAGEGNEDGLRGDVEPQWVVKYTAVVKDRGVVESKGYFAAAELREG
;
A
#
# COMPACT_ATOMS: atom_id res chain seq x y z
N MET A 1 -5.82 -19.54 -4.75
CA MET A 1 -7.03 -18.77 -4.31
C MET A 1 -6.64 -17.32 -4.05
N LYS A 2 -7.47 -16.33 -4.38
CA LYS A 2 -7.19 -14.91 -4.06
C LYS A 2 -7.69 -14.56 -2.66
N LEU A 3 -6.93 -13.76 -1.92
CA LEU A 3 -7.29 -13.20 -0.62
C LEU A 3 -7.30 -11.68 -0.73
N ILE A 4 -8.35 -11.02 -0.25
CA ILE A 4 -8.45 -9.56 -0.16
C ILE A 4 -8.56 -9.18 1.32
N LEU A 5 -7.54 -8.50 1.82
CA LEU A 5 -7.45 -8.04 3.20
C LEU A 5 -7.85 -6.57 3.26
N SER A 6 -8.68 -6.19 4.22
CA SER A 6 -9.11 -4.80 4.43
C SER A 6 -8.84 -4.32 5.85
N THR A 7 -8.39 -3.08 6.00
CA THR A 7 -8.31 -2.42 7.31
C THR A 7 -9.61 -1.76 7.73
N SER A 8 -10.62 -1.70 6.85
CA SER A 8 -11.75 -0.77 6.97
C SER A 8 -11.27 0.69 7.10
N ASN A 9 -12.18 1.62 7.42
CA ASN A 9 -11.84 2.99 7.77
C ASN A 9 -11.14 3.03 9.14
N ILE A 10 -9.84 3.31 9.15
CA ILE A 10 -9.04 3.37 10.38
C ILE A 10 -9.30 4.64 11.20
N MET A 11 -10.06 5.60 10.66
CA MET A 11 -10.46 6.84 11.34
C MET A 11 -11.71 6.66 12.23
N SER A 12 -12.51 5.62 12.01
CA SER A 12 -13.78 5.38 12.74
C SER A 12 -13.66 4.47 13.97
N GLY A 13 -12.46 4.06 14.35
CA GLY A 13 -12.22 3.16 15.49
C GLY A 13 -12.51 3.80 16.86
N SER A 14 -12.99 3.00 17.82
CA SER A 14 -13.28 3.35 19.22
C SER A 14 -12.11 4.07 19.91
N PRO A 15 -12.37 4.91 20.94
CA PRO A 15 -11.39 5.79 21.60
C PRO A 15 -10.39 5.06 22.51
N SER A 16 -10.09 3.78 22.24
CA SER A 16 -8.88 3.13 22.75
C SER A 16 -7.67 3.67 21.99
N VAL A 17 -7.48 4.98 22.13
CA VAL A 17 -6.32 5.75 21.72
C VAL A 17 -5.16 5.28 22.60
N ILE A 18 -4.62 4.10 22.27
CA ILE A 18 -3.17 3.98 22.34
C ILE A 18 -2.69 5.12 21.45
N ARG A 19 -2.01 6.10 22.07
CA ARG A 19 -1.32 7.18 21.36
C ARG A 19 -0.56 6.55 20.19
N ARG A 20 -1.16 6.54 18.99
CA ARG A 20 -0.45 6.11 17.80
C ARG A 20 0.67 7.13 17.63
N PRO A 21 1.94 6.71 17.54
CA PRO A 21 3.03 7.64 17.33
C PRO A 21 2.69 8.51 16.12
N PHE A 22 2.91 9.82 16.22
CA PHE A 22 2.67 10.76 15.12
C PHE A 22 3.48 10.44 13.83
N PHE A 23 4.39 9.46 13.89
CA PHE A 23 5.31 9.06 12.82
C PHE A 23 5.35 7.53 12.60
N GLU A 24 4.20 6.87 12.63
CA GLU A 24 4.12 5.44 12.28
C GLU A 24 4.34 5.24 10.76
N LYS A 25 5.27 4.35 10.38
CA LYS A 25 5.51 3.97 8.98
C LYS A 25 4.31 3.20 8.42
N SER A 26 4.11 3.29 7.11
CA SER A 26 2.94 2.69 6.44
C SER A 26 2.78 1.18 6.65
N ASN A 27 3.88 0.43 6.76
CA ASN A 27 3.85 -1.01 7.05
C ASN A 27 3.31 -1.28 8.47
N THR A 28 3.74 -0.52 9.47
CA THR A 28 3.25 -0.69 10.85
C THR A 28 1.77 -0.32 10.94
N GLU A 29 1.37 0.82 10.35
CA GLU A 29 -0.04 1.24 10.32
C GLU A 29 -0.93 0.21 9.60
N LEU A 30 -0.49 -0.31 8.45
CA LEU A 30 -1.20 -1.36 7.73
C LEU A 30 -1.38 -2.61 8.60
N THR A 31 -0.28 -3.13 9.15
CA THR A 31 -0.31 -4.42 9.85
C THR A 31 -1.03 -4.32 11.20
N SER A 32 -0.92 -3.20 11.92
CA SER A 32 -1.65 -2.97 13.17
C SER A 32 -3.15 -2.80 12.91
N SER A 33 -3.52 -2.07 11.85
CA SER A 33 -4.92 -1.87 11.46
C SER A 33 -5.58 -3.14 10.93
N LEU A 34 -4.87 -3.98 10.17
CA LEU A 34 -5.37 -5.29 9.75
C LEU A 34 -5.69 -6.17 10.96
N ARG A 35 -4.76 -6.29 11.92
CA ARG A 35 -4.98 -7.07 13.14
C ARG A 35 -6.16 -6.54 13.95
N ALA A 36 -6.23 -5.23 14.16
CA ALA A 36 -7.35 -4.61 14.87
C ALA A 36 -8.70 -4.89 14.20
N ASN A 37 -8.76 -4.80 12.86
CA ASN A 37 -9.98 -5.08 12.11
C ASN A 37 -10.37 -6.56 12.17
N PHE A 38 -9.41 -7.49 12.17
CA PHE A 38 -9.70 -8.92 12.27
C PHE A 38 -10.23 -9.27 13.67
N SER A 39 -9.62 -8.74 14.73
CA SER A 39 -10.07 -8.99 16.11
C SER A 39 -11.49 -8.44 16.38
N SER A 40 -11.85 -7.28 15.81
CA SER A 40 -13.21 -6.72 15.98
C SER A 40 -14.30 -7.61 15.33
N HIS A 41 -13.99 -8.26 14.21
CA HIS A 41 -14.91 -9.18 13.53
C HIS A 41 -14.97 -10.56 14.20
N GLN A 42 -13.89 -11.02 14.81
CA GLN A 42 -13.87 -12.27 15.59
C GLN A 42 -14.73 -12.16 16.87
N SER A 43 -14.71 -11.01 17.53
CA SER A 43 -15.44 -10.75 18.80
C SER A 43 -16.94 -10.47 18.64
N THR A 44 -17.39 -10.08 17.45
CA THR A 44 -18.81 -9.80 17.16
C THR A 44 -19.62 -11.05 16.79
N THR A 45 -18.97 -12.22 16.68
CA THR A 45 -19.65 -13.49 16.43
C THR A 45 -20.28 -14.00 17.74
N PRO A 46 -21.60 -14.27 17.83
CA PRO A 46 -22.25 -14.62 19.09
C PRO A 46 -21.72 -15.96 19.64
N PRO A 47 -21.48 -16.07 20.96
CA PRO A 47 -21.12 -17.35 21.56
C PRO A 47 -22.29 -18.31 21.46
N THR A 48 -22.07 -19.48 20.86
CA THR A 48 -23.00 -20.61 20.97
C THR A 48 -23.10 -21.02 22.44
N ASN A 49 -24.33 -21.08 22.97
CA ASN A 49 -24.65 -21.46 24.36
C ASN A 49 -23.82 -22.68 24.85
N GLY A 50 -22.90 -22.45 25.78
CA GLY A 50 -22.20 -23.53 26.49
C GLY A 50 -20.93 -23.07 27.17
N THR A 51 -20.80 -23.37 28.46
CA THR A 51 -19.67 -23.09 29.36
C THR A 51 -18.40 -23.87 28.99
N GLN A 52 -17.71 -23.48 27.91
CA GLN A 52 -16.36 -23.96 27.59
C GLN A 52 -15.48 -22.80 27.10
N ALA A 53 -14.17 -22.92 27.36
CA ALA A 53 -13.08 -22.02 26.95
C ALA A 53 -13.24 -21.53 25.49
N PRO A 54 -12.68 -20.36 25.09
CA PRO A 54 -12.90 -19.78 23.78
C PRO A 54 -12.54 -20.79 22.69
N SER A 55 -13.55 -21.44 22.13
CA SER A 55 -13.38 -22.32 20.99
C SER A 55 -12.92 -21.44 19.83
N ASN A 56 -11.79 -21.78 19.21
CA ASN A 56 -11.26 -21.13 18.01
C ASN A 56 -12.41 -20.85 17.02
N THR A 57 -12.90 -19.61 16.99
CA THR A 57 -13.95 -19.20 16.06
C THR A 57 -13.41 -19.41 14.65
N SER A 58 -14.01 -20.34 13.90
CA SER A 58 -13.58 -20.66 12.53
C SER A 58 -13.52 -19.37 11.71
N TYR A 59 -12.45 -19.17 10.95
CA TYR A 59 -12.29 -17.95 10.14
C TYR A 59 -13.45 -17.73 9.16
N LYS A 60 -14.14 -18.81 8.79
CA LYS A 60 -15.31 -18.81 7.91
C LYS A 60 -16.51 -18.03 8.47
N SER A 61 -16.59 -17.78 9.78
CA SER A 61 -17.72 -17.04 10.36
C SER A 61 -17.64 -15.53 10.14
N TRP A 62 -16.45 -14.99 9.87
CA TRP A 62 -16.20 -13.55 9.77
C TRP A 62 -15.51 -13.15 8.45
N THR A 63 -15.34 -14.10 7.53
CA THR A 63 -14.84 -13.90 6.17
C THR A 63 -15.92 -14.27 5.16
N THR A 64 -15.84 -13.74 3.94
CA THR A 64 -16.81 -14.03 2.86
C THR A 64 -16.09 -14.40 1.57
N ASN A 65 -16.55 -15.46 0.91
CA ASN A 65 -16.11 -15.82 -0.42
C ASN A 65 -17.01 -15.13 -1.46
N SER A 66 -16.42 -14.30 -2.32
CA SER A 66 -17.09 -13.63 -3.44
C SER A 66 -16.14 -13.54 -4.62
N ASP A 67 -16.65 -13.75 -5.83
CA ASP A 67 -15.90 -13.55 -7.09
C ASP A 67 -14.53 -14.25 -7.13
N ALA A 68 -14.47 -15.50 -6.63
CA ALA A 68 -13.25 -16.30 -6.51
C ALA A 68 -12.15 -15.71 -5.59
N ALA A 69 -12.53 -14.77 -4.71
CA ALA A 69 -11.69 -14.21 -3.67
C ALA A 69 -12.29 -14.42 -2.27
N LEU A 70 -11.44 -14.65 -1.28
CA LEU A 70 -11.82 -14.60 0.13
C LEU A 70 -11.55 -13.20 0.68
N TYR A 71 -12.61 -12.52 1.13
CA TYR A 71 -12.54 -11.23 1.80
C TYR A 71 -12.31 -11.42 3.30
N ILE A 72 -11.26 -10.79 3.81
CA ILE A 72 -10.77 -10.91 5.19
C ILE A 72 -10.66 -9.49 5.79
N PRO A 73 -11.55 -9.08 6.70
CA PRO A 73 -12.83 -9.73 7.03
C PRO A 73 -13.84 -9.58 5.87
N THR A 74 -15.06 -10.05 6.06
CA THR A 74 -16.20 -9.72 5.19
C THR A 74 -16.25 -8.22 4.93
N HIS A 75 -16.23 -7.82 3.64
CA HIS A 75 -16.14 -6.43 3.25
C HIS A 75 -17.48 -5.71 3.38
N THR A 76 -17.54 -4.72 4.27
CA THR A 76 -18.67 -3.77 4.40
C THR A 76 -18.15 -2.36 4.10
N PRO A 77 -18.55 -1.75 2.97
CA PRO A 77 -18.05 -0.43 2.58
C PRO A 77 -18.34 0.69 3.59
N SER A 78 -17.33 1.54 3.86
CA SER A 78 -17.45 2.75 4.68
C SER A 78 -17.65 3.99 3.80
N LEU A 79 -18.88 4.18 3.32
CA LEU A 79 -19.21 5.24 2.36
C LEU A 79 -18.93 6.64 2.94
N LEU A 80 -18.50 7.56 2.06
CA LEU A 80 -18.32 8.97 2.41
C LEU A 80 -19.66 9.66 2.68
N SER A 81 -19.67 10.58 3.64
CA SER A 81 -20.88 11.25 4.12
C SER A 81 -21.28 12.46 3.26
N GLU A 82 -20.32 13.17 2.67
CA GLU A 82 -20.56 14.34 1.83
C GLU A 82 -20.59 13.99 0.33
N PRO A 83 -21.08 14.88 -0.56
CA PRO A 83 -20.99 14.67 -1.99
C PRO A 83 -19.55 14.55 -2.48
N ARG A 84 -19.30 13.73 -3.51
CA ARG A 84 -17.96 13.49 -4.09
C ARG A 84 -17.10 14.74 -4.30
N LYS A 85 -17.70 15.84 -4.78
CA LYS A 85 -16.98 17.10 -5.05
C LYS A 85 -16.33 17.72 -3.82
N SER A 86 -16.84 17.44 -2.62
CA SER A 86 -16.33 17.94 -1.34
C SER A 86 -15.03 17.27 -0.90
N TYR A 87 -14.62 16.18 -1.55
CA TYR A 87 -13.43 15.42 -1.17
C TYR A 87 -12.27 15.63 -2.14
N ASP A 88 -11.06 15.63 -1.57
CA ASP A 88 -9.83 15.24 -2.23
C ASP A 88 -9.49 13.80 -1.81
N ILE A 89 -9.52 12.89 -2.78
CA ILE A 89 -9.23 11.47 -2.60
C ILE A 89 -7.88 11.15 -3.23
N THR A 90 -6.92 10.78 -2.38
CA THR A 90 -5.59 10.32 -2.79
C THR A 90 -5.48 8.83 -2.55
N VAL A 91 -5.04 8.11 -3.58
CA VAL A 91 -4.75 6.69 -3.54
C VAL A 91 -3.27 6.48 -3.84
N LYS A 92 -2.60 5.65 -3.04
CA LYS A 92 -1.24 5.17 -3.31
C LYS A 92 -1.25 3.65 -3.49
N LEU A 93 -0.83 3.19 -4.67
CA LEU A 93 -0.71 1.78 -5.00
C LEU A 93 0.75 1.34 -4.96
N PHE A 94 1.03 0.33 -4.16
CA PHE A 94 2.34 -0.30 -4.01
C PHE A 94 2.35 -1.60 -4.84
N TYR A 95 3.12 -1.60 -5.92
CA TYR A 95 3.44 -2.84 -6.63
C TYR A 95 4.50 -3.59 -5.84
N LEU A 96 4.25 -4.88 -5.60
CA LEU A 96 5.14 -5.71 -4.78
C LEU A 96 6.12 -6.50 -5.65
N PRO A 97 7.28 -6.90 -5.10
CA PRO A 97 8.27 -7.70 -5.81
C PRO A 97 7.71 -9.03 -6.31
N ASN A 98 8.38 -9.62 -7.31
CA ASN A 98 8.06 -10.94 -7.89
C ASN A 98 6.71 -11.03 -8.63
N ILE A 99 6.03 -9.90 -8.86
CA ILE A 99 4.78 -9.85 -9.61
C ILE A 99 5.05 -9.36 -11.05
N PRO A 100 4.77 -10.18 -12.08
CA PRO A 100 4.97 -9.80 -13.47
C PRO A 100 4.19 -8.55 -13.88
N ALA A 101 4.83 -7.64 -14.61
CA ALA A 101 4.24 -6.36 -15.00
C ALA A 101 2.98 -6.49 -15.86
N ASN A 102 2.84 -7.56 -16.65
CA ASN A 102 1.64 -7.82 -17.45
C ASN A 102 0.37 -8.05 -16.59
N ARG A 103 0.51 -8.42 -15.32
CA ARG A 103 -0.61 -8.57 -14.38
C ARG A 103 -1.06 -7.25 -13.77
N ARG A 104 -0.17 -6.25 -13.75
CA ARG A 104 -0.42 -4.98 -13.06
C ARG A 104 -1.63 -4.25 -13.62
N CYS A 105 -1.88 -4.31 -14.92
CA CYS A 105 -3.05 -3.69 -15.53
C CYS A 105 -4.36 -4.07 -14.82
N ALA A 106 -4.55 -5.38 -14.60
CA ALA A 106 -5.73 -5.91 -13.93
C ALA A 106 -5.71 -5.61 -12.43
N GLN A 107 -4.54 -5.73 -11.79
CA GLN A 107 -4.37 -5.46 -10.35
C GLN A 107 -4.63 -4.00 -9.99
N THR A 108 -4.15 -3.06 -10.79
CA THR A 108 -4.39 -1.62 -10.61
C THR A 108 -5.87 -1.31 -10.70
N ARG A 109 -6.55 -1.85 -11.71
CA ARG A 109 -8.00 -1.64 -11.88
C ARG A 109 -8.77 -2.23 -10.70
N GLU A 110 -8.46 -3.46 -10.30
CA GLU A 110 -9.07 -4.11 -9.13
C GLU A 110 -8.87 -3.31 -7.85
N ALA A 111 -7.65 -2.83 -7.59
CA ALA A 111 -7.33 -2.03 -6.41
C ALA A 111 -8.12 -0.71 -6.37
N ILE A 112 -8.24 -0.02 -7.52
CA ILE A 112 -9.02 1.22 -7.62
C ILE A 112 -10.50 0.93 -7.44
N GLU A 113 -11.05 -0.10 -8.07
CA GLU A 113 -12.46 -0.48 -7.93
C GLU A 113 -12.83 -0.81 -6.48
N LEU A 114 -11.93 -1.48 -5.74
CA LEU A 114 -12.11 -1.71 -4.30
C LEU A 114 -12.18 -0.41 -3.50
N VAL A 115 -11.30 0.56 -3.78
CA VAL A 115 -11.33 1.88 -3.12
C VAL A 115 -12.58 2.67 -3.50
N LEU A 116 -12.98 2.66 -4.77
CA LEU A 116 -14.19 3.34 -5.24
C LEU A 116 -15.44 2.76 -4.55
N LYS A 117 -15.53 1.43 -4.44
CA LYS A 117 -16.60 0.73 -3.73
C LYS A 117 -16.59 1.06 -2.24
N GLU A 118 -15.43 1.05 -1.60
CA GLU A 118 -15.26 1.38 -0.18
C GLU A 118 -15.80 2.78 0.14
N LEU A 119 -15.45 3.76 -0.68
CA LEU A 119 -15.77 5.17 -0.45
C LEU A 119 -17.14 5.60 -1.03
N GLY A 120 -17.78 4.76 -1.85
CA GLY A 120 -19.02 5.12 -2.53
C GLY A 120 -18.85 6.20 -3.60
N THR A 121 -17.71 6.21 -4.30
CA THR A 121 -17.34 7.23 -5.28
C THR A 121 -17.14 6.64 -6.68
N SER A 122 -17.26 7.48 -7.70
CA SER A 122 -17.01 7.13 -9.10
C SER A 122 -15.60 7.46 -9.61
N SER A 123 -14.83 8.26 -8.86
CA SER A 123 -13.47 8.67 -9.28
C SER A 123 -12.60 9.07 -8.08
N ILE A 124 -11.29 9.12 -8.32
CA ILE A 124 -10.26 9.60 -7.36
C ILE A 124 -9.50 10.80 -7.93
N ASP A 125 -9.00 11.68 -7.06
CA ASP A 125 -8.36 12.93 -7.46
C ASP A 125 -6.87 12.74 -7.79
N LEU A 126 -6.18 11.85 -7.06
CA LEU A 126 -4.76 11.57 -7.26
C LEU A 126 -4.47 10.08 -7.06
N LEU A 127 -3.84 9.44 -8.05
CA LEU A 127 -3.25 8.11 -7.94
C LEU A 127 -1.73 8.19 -7.98
N ILE A 128 -1.07 7.81 -6.90
CA ILE A 128 0.38 7.68 -6.81
C ILE A 128 0.75 6.20 -6.91
N VAL A 129 1.75 5.85 -7.71
CA VAL A 129 2.28 4.48 -7.75
C VAL A 129 3.70 4.39 -7.18
N SER A 130 3.96 3.31 -6.46
CA SER A 130 5.27 2.94 -5.93
C SER A 130 5.69 1.62 -6.55
N PHE A 131 6.89 1.61 -7.14
CA PHE A 131 7.47 0.46 -7.83
C PHE A 131 8.42 -0.31 -6.91
N PRO A 132 8.54 -1.64 -7.08
CA PRO A 132 9.40 -2.45 -6.22
C PRO A 132 10.88 -2.10 -6.43
N GLY A 133 11.64 -2.09 -5.34
CA GLY A 133 13.09 -1.82 -5.36
C GLY A 133 13.46 -0.35 -5.65
N ILE A 134 12.49 0.57 -5.71
CA ILE A 134 12.77 2.00 -5.88
C ILE A 134 12.71 2.68 -4.51
N SER A 135 13.83 3.26 -4.10
CA SER A 135 13.94 4.20 -2.98
C SER A 135 14.62 5.48 -3.45
N PHE A 136 14.24 6.59 -2.84
CA PHE A 136 14.95 7.84 -2.98
C PHE A 136 16.11 7.86 -1.99
N ASP A 137 17.31 8.08 -2.52
CA ASP A 137 18.49 8.44 -1.75
C ASP A 137 18.85 9.88 -2.12
N ALA A 138 18.90 10.74 -1.12
CA ALA A 138 19.20 12.16 -1.31
C ALA A 138 20.70 12.39 -1.53
N ASP A 139 21.55 11.50 -1.03
CA ASP A 139 23.00 11.61 -1.06
C ASP A 139 23.57 11.07 -2.39
N ASP A 140 22.87 10.14 -3.04
CA ASP A 140 23.25 9.60 -4.36
C ASP A 140 23.23 10.67 -5.47
N GLU A 141 22.41 11.71 -5.36
CA GLU A 141 22.31 12.76 -6.39
C GLU A 141 23.47 13.77 -6.39
N ASP A 142 24.27 13.80 -5.31
CA ASP A 142 25.47 14.65 -5.22
C ASP A 142 26.72 13.95 -5.80
N SER A 143 26.65 12.65 -6.11
CA SER A 143 27.80 11.87 -6.61
C SER A 143 28.14 12.07 -8.10
N ASP A 144 27.27 12.76 -8.85
CA ASP A 144 27.43 12.99 -10.29
C ASP A 144 28.17 14.31 -10.64
N LEU A 145 28.71 15.02 -9.64
CA LEU A 145 29.62 16.16 -9.84
C LEU A 145 31.05 15.77 -9.43
N ASP A 146 31.78 15.15 -10.37
CA ASP A 146 33.24 14.92 -10.35
C ASP A 146 33.81 14.06 -9.21
N ASP A 147 33.55 12.73 -9.19
CA ASP A 147 34.52 11.80 -8.59
C ASP A 147 34.69 10.49 -9.40
N PRO A 148 35.93 10.01 -9.63
CA PRO A 148 36.21 8.82 -10.42
C PRO A 148 35.82 7.51 -9.68
N PRO A 149 35.64 6.39 -10.41
CA PRO A 149 35.03 5.17 -9.88
C PRO A 149 36.03 4.41 -8.99
N SER A 150 36.13 4.76 -7.72
CA SER A 150 36.92 4.02 -6.72
C SER A 150 36.47 4.34 -5.30
N ALA A 151 35.26 3.95 -4.92
CA ALA A 151 34.93 3.74 -3.52
C ALA A 151 33.96 2.54 -3.39
N PRO A 152 34.20 1.61 -2.46
CA PRO A 152 33.28 0.52 -2.22
C PRO A 152 31.94 1.09 -1.73
N GLN A 153 30.84 0.61 -2.31
CA GLN A 153 29.48 0.92 -1.88
C GLN A 153 29.39 0.75 -0.36
N SER A 154 29.30 1.87 0.36
CA SER A 154 29.01 1.86 1.78
C SER A 154 27.59 1.35 1.93
N THR A 155 27.44 0.07 2.28
CA THR A 155 26.22 -0.45 2.86
C THR A 155 25.99 0.32 4.15
N SER A 156 25.21 1.39 4.10
CA SER A 156 24.65 2.01 5.30
C SER A 156 23.70 0.98 5.91
N GLU A 157 24.27 0.12 6.77
CA GLU A 157 23.53 -0.72 7.72
C GLU A 157 22.87 0.20 8.75
N ASN A 158 21.92 1.01 8.31
CA ASN A 158 21.05 1.75 9.19
C ASN A 158 20.05 0.74 9.75
N ASN A 159 20.16 0.55 11.07
CA ASN A 159 19.36 -0.33 11.91
C ASN A 159 17.93 0.21 12.02
N ASP A 160 17.22 0.30 10.89
CA ASP A 160 15.84 0.75 10.78
C ASP A 160 14.91 -0.43 11.08
N GLY A 161 14.36 -0.45 12.30
CA GLY A 161 13.54 -1.52 12.85
C GLY A 161 12.33 -1.92 12.00
N GLY A 162 12.56 -2.71 10.96
CA GLY A 162 11.56 -3.45 10.18
C GLY A 162 11.39 -3.07 8.71
N CYS A 163 12.13 -2.09 8.17
CA CYS A 163 12.03 -1.65 6.77
C CYS A 163 13.37 -1.78 6.03
N LEU A 164 14.09 -2.89 6.25
CA LEU A 164 15.32 -3.19 5.52
C LEU A 164 15.11 -3.08 4.01
N ASP A 165 16.15 -2.56 3.34
CA ASP A 165 16.27 -2.57 1.90
C ASP A 165 15.87 -3.96 1.38
N SER A 166 14.95 -4.00 0.40
CA SER A 166 14.19 -5.20 0.10
C SER A 166 15.05 -6.33 -0.47
N GLY A 167 16.35 -6.10 -0.71
CA GLY A 167 17.22 -6.98 -1.49
C GLY A 167 16.67 -7.19 -2.91
N VAL A 168 15.70 -6.36 -3.32
CA VAL A 168 14.99 -6.44 -4.58
C VAL A 168 15.65 -5.39 -5.49
N PRO A 169 16.20 -5.80 -6.64
CA PRO A 169 16.82 -4.85 -7.55
C PRO A 169 15.79 -3.82 -8.02
N PRO A 170 16.20 -2.57 -8.25
CA PRO A 170 15.32 -1.54 -8.77
C PRO A 170 14.75 -1.97 -10.12
N GLU A 171 13.44 -1.79 -10.27
CA GLU A 171 12.78 -2.08 -11.54
C GLU A 171 13.28 -1.15 -12.66
N ASP A 172 13.41 -1.70 -13.87
CA ASP A 172 13.85 -0.95 -15.04
C ASP A 172 12.77 0.01 -15.56
N ILE A 173 13.20 1.06 -16.28
CA ILE A 173 12.30 2.09 -16.81
C ILE A 173 11.26 1.51 -17.78
N GLU A 174 11.62 0.54 -18.62
CA GLU A 174 10.72 -0.01 -19.66
C GLU A 174 9.53 -0.75 -19.03
N THR A 175 9.80 -1.54 -17.99
CA THR A 175 8.78 -2.23 -17.18
C THR A 175 7.87 -1.23 -16.45
N MET A 176 8.45 -0.17 -15.88
CA MET A 176 7.67 0.90 -15.24
C MET A 176 6.78 1.64 -16.25
N ILE A 177 7.29 1.92 -17.45
CA ILE A 177 6.53 2.57 -18.53
C ILE A 177 5.38 1.70 -19.03
N THR A 178 5.60 0.39 -19.16
CA THR A 178 4.53 -0.57 -19.50
C THR A 178 3.39 -0.50 -18.48
N THR A 179 3.73 -0.43 -17.20
CA THR A 179 2.75 -0.23 -16.12
C THR A 179 2.08 1.15 -16.24
N TRP A 180 2.85 2.20 -16.52
CA TRP A 180 2.38 3.57 -16.64
C TRP A 180 1.33 3.75 -17.74
N ARG A 181 1.44 3.03 -18.87
CA ARG A 181 0.41 3.06 -19.94
C ARG A 181 -0.99 2.69 -19.45
N THR A 182 -1.09 1.81 -18.45
CA THR A 182 -2.38 1.48 -17.83
C THR A 182 -2.93 2.67 -17.06
N LEU A 183 -2.07 3.37 -16.32
CA LEU A 183 -2.43 4.53 -15.51
C LEU A 183 -2.89 5.69 -16.39
N GLU A 184 -2.19 5.91 -17.52
CA GLU A 184 -2.60 6.88 -18.54
C GLU A 184 -4.00 6.60 -19.08
N LYS A 185 -4.35 5.32 -19.27
CA LYS A 185 -5.70 4.92 -19.68
C LYS A 185 -6.73 5.19 -18.60
N LEU A 186 -6.44 4.89 -17.33
CA LEU A 186 -7.35 5.17 -16.21
C LEU A 186 -7.65 6.67 -16.06
N GLN A 187 -6.65 7.52 -16.33
CA GLN A 187 -6.84 8.96 -16.37
C GLN A 187 -7.68 9.39 -17.58
N SER A 188 -7.40 8.83 -18.76
CA SER A 188 -8.18 9.11 -19.98
C SER A 188 -9.64 8.67 -19.87
N ASP A 189 -9.90 7.56 -19.16
CA ASP A 189 -11.24 7.04 -18.87
C ASP A 189 -11.97 7.87 -17.78
N GLY A 190 -11.31 8.85 -17.15
CA GLY A 190 -11.89 9.73 -16.12
C GLY A 190 -12.02 9.11 -14.73
N LEU A 191 -11.47 7.91 -14.49
CA LEU A 191 -11.47 7.27 -13.17
C LEU A 191 -10.51 7.98 -12.20
N VAL A 192 -9.45 8.57 -12.74
CA VAL A 192 -8.39 9.23 -11.97
C VAL A 192 -8.14 10.61 -12.58
N ALA A 193 -8.13 11.68 -11.77
CA ALA A 193 -7.87 13.02 -12.30
C ALA A 193 -6.38 13.31 -12.52
N LYS A 194 -5.54 12.94 -11.53
CA LYS A 194 -4.08 13.18 -11.55
C LYS A 194 -3.30 11.89 -11.29
N LEU A 195 -2.16 11.77 -11.95
CA LEU A 195 -1.22 10.66 -11.75
C LEU A 195 0.04 11.14 -11.05
N GLY A 196 0.63 10.27 -10.25
CA GLY A 196 1.88 10.50 -9.56
C GLY A 196 2.73 9.23 -9.47
N ILE A 197 4.02 9.45 -9.23
CA ILE A 197 5.04 8.43 -8.98
C ILE A 197 5.63 8.66 -7.59
N ALA A 198 6.41 7.70 -7.09
CA ALA A 198 7.14 7.85 -5.84
C ALA A 198 8.60 7.41 -6.00
N GLU A 199 9.49 8.07 -5.26
CA GLU A 199 10.90 7.74 -5.07
C GLU A 199 11.81 8.02 -6.29
N PHE A 200 11.42 8.94 -7.19
CA PHE A 200 12.19 9.23 -8.39
C PHE A 200 13.13 10.43 -8.18
N GLY A 201 14.43 10.18 -8.21
CA GLY A 201 15.44 11.23 -8.40
C GLY A 201 15.45 11.81 -9.82
N VAL A 202 16.21 12.88 -10.05
CA VAL A 202 16.34 13.62 -11.32
C VAL A 202 16.66 12.68 -12.48
N THR A 203 17.67 11.82 -12.33
CA THR A 203 18.12 10.92 -13.40
C THR A 203 17.04 9.92 -13.81
N ARG A 204 16.35 9.33 -12.84
CA ARG A 204 15.25 8.38 -13.09
C ARG A 204 14.03 9.09 -13.66
N LEU A 205 13.67 10.24 -13.08
CA LEU A 205 12.56 11.07 -13.52
C LEU A 205 12.75 11.51 -14.98
N SER A 206 13.94 11.98 -15.37
CA SER A 206 14.19 12.39 -16.75
C SER A 206 13.97 11.26 -17.75
N LYS A 207 14.59 10.09 -17.51
CA LYS A 207 14.43 8.91 -18.39
C LYS A 207 12.98 8.44 -18.47
N PHE A 208 12.24 8.55 -17.38
CA PHE A 208 10.82 8.20 -17.34
C PHE A 208 9.96 9.20 -18.15
N LEU A 209 10.20 10.50 -17.99
CA LEU A 209 9.46 11.56 -18.67
C LEU A 209 9.68 11.57 -20.19
N GLU A 210 10.83 11.08 -20.68
CA GLU A 210 11.08 10.90 -22.11
C GLU A 210 10.13 9.89 -22.78
N GLN A 211 9.61 8.94 -22.00
CA GLN A 211 8.78 7.85 -22.51
C GLN A 211 7.29 8.00 -22.13
N ALA A 212 6.98 8.66 -21.01
CA ALA A 212 5.60 8.88 -20.57
C ALA A 212 4.84 9.80 -21.55
N LYS A 213 3.65 9.39 -21.99
CA LYS A 213 2.77 10.24 -22.83
C LYS A 213 2.02 11.24 -21.98
N ILE A 214 1.47 10.78 -20.85
CA ILE A 214 0.92 11.66 -19.83
C ILE A 214 1.92 11.72 -18.69
N LYS A 215 2.47 12.90 -18.43
CA LYS A 215 3.47 13.09 -17.38
C LYS A 215 2.82 12.94 -15.99
N PRO A 216 3.52 12.36 -15.00
CA PRO A 216 3.09 12.44 -13.61
C PRO A 216 3.03 13.91 -13.20
N SER A 217 1.95 14.27 -12.52
CA SER A 217 1.78 15.60 -11.89
C SER A 217 2.42 15.69 -10.51
N VAL A 218 2.71 14.55 -9.89
CA VAL A 218 3.23 14.44 -8.53
C VAL A 218 4.39 13.44 -8.52
N ASN A 219 5.45 13.76 -7.77
CA ASN A 219 6.47 12.82 -7.37
C ASN A 219 6.60 12.84 -5.84
N GLN A 220 6.27 11.72 -5.21
CA GLN A 220 6.35 11.57 -3.75
C GLN A 220 7.74 11.07 -3.36
N ILE A 221 8.41 11.72 -2.43
CA ILE A 221 9.76 11.35 -2.00
C ILE A 221 9.79 11.06 -0.51
N ASN A 222 10.48 9.99 -0.14
CA ASN A 222 10.74 9.71 1.25
C ASN A 222 12.08 10.36 1.63
N VAL A 223 12.00 11.45 2.37
CA VAL A 223 13.20 12.12 2.87
C VAL A 223 13.60 11.41 4.17
N ARG A 224 14.19 10.23 4.00
CA ARG A 224 14.84 9.47 5.07
C ARG A 224 16.10 10.26 5.41
N ASP A 225 16.28 10.58 6.68
CA ASP A 225 17.52 11.16 7.25
C ASP A 225 17.87 12.63 6.96
N CYS A 226 17.21 13.33 6.03
CA CYS A 226 17.35 14.78 5.85
C CYS A 226 15.98 15.46 5.72
N CYS A 227 15.80 16.67 6.27
CA CYS A 227 14.52 17.40 6.15
C CYS A 227 14.40 18.19 4.83
N VAL A 228 15.35 18.01 3.91
CA VAL A 228 15.51 18.87 2.73
C VAL A 228 15.57 18.02 1.48
N VAL A 229 14.65 18.31 0.57
CA VAL A 229 14.66 17.76 -0.79
C VAL A 229 15.84 18.37 -1.57
N PRO A 230 16.66 17.58 -2.28
CA PRO A 230 17.78 18.11 -3.06
C PRO A 230 17.35 19.22 -4.02
N LYS A 231 18.13 20.32 -4.04
CA LYS A 231 17.85 21.47 -4.92
C LYS A 231 17.76 21.09 -6.41
N PRO A 232 18.62 20.20 -6.96
CA PRO A 232 18.48 19.76 -8.34
C PRO A 232 17.10 19.18 -8.64
N LEU A 233 16.60 18.30 -7.76
CA LEU A 233 15.26 17.72 -7.89
C LEU A 233 14.15 18.77 -7.81
N ILE A 234 14.23 19.73 -6.88
CA ILE A 234 13.26 20.84 -6.78
C ILE A 234 13.19 21.64 -8.09
N LEU A 235 14.35 22.02 -8.63
CA LEU A 235 14.43 22.82 -9.85
C LEU A 235 13.90 22.06 -11.05
N TYR A 236 14.30 20.79 -11.19
CA TYR A 236 13.88 19.94 -12.29
C TYR A 236 12.38 19.64 -12.24
N ALA A 237 11.85 19.28 -11.07
CA ALA A 237 10.42 19.04 -10.88
C ALA A 237 9.59 20.30 -11.19
N LYS A 238 10.03 21.48 -10.72
CA LYS A 238 9.39 22.76 -11.04
C LYS A 238 9.40 23.05 -12.54
N GLN A 239 10.52 22.80 -13.23
CA GLN A 239 10.62 22.95 -14.68
C GLN A 239 9.64 22.02 -15.43
N GLN A 240 9.49 20.78 -14.95
CA GLN A 240 8.58 19.79 -15.53
C GLN A 240 7.13 19.93 -15.04
N GLN A 241 6.83 20.93 -14.20
CA GLN A 241 5.52 21.15 -13.58
C GLN A 241 5.03 19.96 -12.74
N ILE A 242 5.95 19.34 -12.00
CA ILE A 242 5.71 18.20 -11.11
C ILE A 242 5.76 18.70 -9.67
N GLU A 243 4.69 18.44 -8.92
CA GLU A 243 4.61 18.73 -7.49
C GLU A 243 5.41 17.68 -6.70
N LEU A 244 6.27 18.15 -5.79
CA LEU A 244 6.99 17.27 -4.88
C LEU A 244 6.24 17.17 -3.55
N LEU A 245 5.88 15.96 -3.18
CA LEU A 245 5.23 15.66 -1.90
C LEU A 245 6.14 14.77 -1.05
N THR A 246 6.08 14.88 0.27
CA THR A 246 6.85 14.01 1.17
C THR A 246 5.99 12.89 1.73
N HIS A 247 6.63 11.77 2.08
CA HIS A 247 5.95 10.66 2.75
C HIS A 247 6.88 9.86 3.65
N ASN A 248 6.28 9.04 4.50
CA ASN A 248 6.96 8.13 5.42
C ASN A 248 6.52 6.68 5.17
N ASP A 249 6.38 6.30 3.90
CA ASP A 249 5.99 4.92 3.57
C ASP A 249 7.23 4.02 3.57
N CYS A 250 7.03 2.78 4.04
CA CYS A 250 8.05 1.74 3.98
C CYS A 250 8.21 1.23 2.54
N THR A 251 9.44 0.93 2.12
CA THR A 251 9.72 0.36 0.78
C THR A 251 9.08 -1.03 0.66
N ASN A 252 9.19 -1.87 1.70
CA ASN A 252 8.52 -3.17 1.76
C ASN A 252 7.28 -3.10 2.66
N ILE A 253 6.17 -2.61 2.12
CA ILE A 253 4.96 -2.33 2.91
C ILE A 253 4.29 -3.60 3.49
N LEU A 254 4.42 -4.75 2.83
CA LEU A 254 3.83 -6.01 3.28
C LEU A 254 4.74 -7.20 2.93
N PRO A 255 5.76 -7.49 3.75
CA PRO A 255 6.63 -8.64 3.57
C PRO A 255 5.86 -9.97 3.66
N ARG A 256 6.29 -10.99 2.89
CA ARG A 256 5.67 -12.32 2.88
C ARG A 256 5.57 -12.95 4.28
N GLY A 257 6.65 -12.85 5.07
CA GLY A 257 6.68 -13.35 6.46
C GLY A 257 5.65 -12.66 7.35
N THR A 258 5.52 -11.35 7.23
CA THR A 258 4.54 -10.56 7.97
C THR A 258 3.11 -10.93 7.60
N LEU A 259 2.81 -11.10 6.31
CA LEU A 259 1.49 -11.56 5.86
C LEU A 259 1.16 -12.95 6.43
N ARG A 260 2.12 -13.89 6.37
CA ARG A 260 1.95 -15.23 6.93
C ARG A 260 1.71 -15.19 8.45
N GLN A 261 2.41 -14.31 9.17
CA GLN A 261 2.21 -14.13 10.61
C GLN A 261 0.81 -13.57 10.91
N ILE A 262 0.35 -12.55 10.19
CA ILE A 262 -0.98 -11.94 10.38
C ILE A 262 -2.10 -12.96 10.14
N LEU A 263 -1.95 -13.82 9.14
CA LEU A 263 -2.98 -14.82 8.80
C LEU A 263 -2.81 -16.16 9.54
N GLY A 264 -1.69 -16.38 10.22
CA GLY A 264 -1.33 -17.65 10.86
C GLY A 264 -2.15 -17.97 12.13
N SER A 265 -1.84 -19.11 12.76
CA SER A 265 -2.48 -19.59 14.00
C SER A 265 -1.76 -19.22 15.29
N GLY A 266 -0.65 -18.46 15.22
CA GLY A 266 0.10 -18.03 16.40
C GLY A 266 -0.60 -16.93 17.22
N GLU A 267 0.00 -16.52 18.34
CA GLU A 267 -0.54 -15.55 19.30
C GLU A 267 -1.02 -14.22 18.69
N HIS A 268 -0.44 -13.81 17.56
CA HIS A 268 -0.79 -12.56 16.85
C HIS A 268 -1.40 -12.79 15.46
N GLY A 269 -1.82 -14.01 15.16
CA GLY A 269 -2.43 -14.39 13.88
C GLY A 269 -3.95 -14.49 13.96
N SER A 270 -4.60 -14.37 12.81
CA SER A 270 -6.08 -14.39 12.71
C SER A 270 -6.69 -15.79 12.55
N GLY A 271 -5.86 -16.85 12.47
CA GLY A 271 -6.33 -18.22 12.30
C GLY A 271 -6.92 -18.52 10.92
N VAL A 272 -6.66 -17.69 9.91
CA VAL A 272 -7.11 -17.94 8.53
C VAL A 272 -6.31 -19.06 7.88
N LEU A 273 -4.99 -19.09 8.10
CA LEU A 273 -4.12 -20.17 7.64
C LEU A 273 -4.09 -21.32 8.64
N ALA A 274 -3.93 -22.52 8.09
CA ALA A 274 -3.70 -23.71 8.89
C ALA A 274 -2.35 -23.62 9.61
N GLY A 275 -2.29 -24.18 10.82
CA GLY A 275 -1.08 -24.27 11.62
C GLY A 275 -1.28 -25.18 12.82
N GLU A 276 -0.28 -25.25 13.70
CA GLU A 276 -0.38 -26.04 14.94
C GLU A 276 -1.61 -25.57 15.74
N GLY A 277 -2.49 -26.51 16.08
CA GLY A 277 -3.75 -26.23 16.79
C GLY A 277 -4.89 -25.64 15.94
N ASN A 278 -4.72 -25.46 14.62
CA ASN A 278 -5.76 -24.97 13.70
C ASN A 278 -5.73 -25.73 12.36
N GLU A 279 -6.33 -26.92 12.33
CA GLU A 279 -6.33 -27.79 11.13
C GLU A 279 -7.34 -27.37 10.06
N ASP A 280 -8.35 -26.57 10.44
CA ASP A 280 -9.45 -26.10 9.59
C ASP A 280 -9.08 -24.88 8.72
N GLY A 281 -7.90 -24.29 8.94
CA GLY A 281 -7.39 -23.16 8.20
C GLY A 281 -7.03 -23.49 6.74
N LEU A 282 -6.80 -22.44 5.94
CA LEU A 282 -6.33 -22.56 4.57
C LEU A 282 -4.89 -23.11 4.54
N ARG A 283 -4.66 -24.13 3.71
CA ARG A 283 -3.34 -24.76 3.53
C ARG A 283 -2.61 -24.16 2.33
N GLY A 284 -1.30 -24.04 2.45
CA GLY A 284 -0.43 -23.53 1.39
C GLY A 284 0.32 -22.26 1.79
N ASP A 285 0.90 -21.64 0.78
CA ASP A 285 1.74 -20.46 0.91
C ASP A 285 1.01 -19.20 0.45
N VAL A 286 1.09 -18.14 1.25
CA VAL A 286 0.56 -16.83 0.88
C VAL A 286 1.64 -15.96 0.27
N GLU A 287 1.34 -15.34 -0.86
CA GLU A 287 2.20 -14.38 -1.55
C GLU A 287 1.47 -13.04 -1.72
N PRO A 288 1.98 -11.95 -1.12
CA PRO A 288 1.46 -10.60 -1.35
C PRO A 288 1.52 -10.22 -2.83
N GLN A 289 0.47 -9.60 -3.36
CA GLN A 289 0.39 -9.20 -4.77
C GLN A 289 0.50 -7.67 -4.94
N TRP A 290 -0.29 -6.92 -4.18
CA TRP A 290 -0.29 -5.46 -4.17
C TRP A 290 -0.89 -4.95 -2.86
N VAL A 291 -0.55 -3.72 -2.50
CA VAL A 291 -1.19 -2.98 -1.41
C VAL A 291 -1.66 -1.65 -1.96
N VAL A 292 -2.87 -1.24 -1.62
CA VAL A 292 -3.39 0.10 -1.92
C VAL A 292 -3.75 0.81 -0.61
N LYS A 293 -3.28 2.04 -0.49
CA LYS A 293 -3.59 2.98 0.60
C LYS A 293 -4.50 4.06 0.04
N TYR A 294 -5.55 4.44 0.76
CA TYR A 294 -6.43 5.53 0.37
C TYR A 294 -6.63 6.51 1.53
N THR A 295 -6.83 7.78 1.18
CA THR A 295 -7.18 8.86 2.09
C THR A 295 -8.19 9.76 1.42
N ALA A 296 -9.31 10.04 2.08
CA ALA A 296 -10.33 10.99 1.66
C ALA A 296 -10.37 12.17 2.65
N VAL A 297 -10.07 13.36 2.14
CA VAL A 297 -10.01 14.61 2.90
C VAL A 297 -11.16 15.52 2.49
N VAL A 298 -11.92 16.03 3.45
CA VAL A 298 -12.96 17.05 3.21
C VAL A 298 -12.27 18.39 2.92
N LYS A 299 -12.42 18.91 1.71
CA LYS A 299 -11.73 20.11 1.20
C LYS A 299 -11.87 21.32 2.09
N ASP A 300 -13.10 21.65 2.47
CA ASP A 300 -13.41 22.89 3.19
C ASP A 300 -12.91 22.89 4.64
N ARG A 301 -12.60 21.70 5.19
CA ARG A 301 -12.21 21.53 6.59
C ARG A 301 -10.79 20.98 6.77
N GLY A 302 -10.19 20.43 5.72
CA GLY A 302 -8.89 19.74 5.80
C GLY A 302 -8.91 18.49 6.69
N VAL A 303 -10.10 17.93 6.96
CA VAL A 303 -10.27 16.79 7.86
C VAL A 303 -10.24 15.49 7.07
N VAL A 304 -9.43 14.53 7.52
CA VAL A 304 -9.44 13.15 7.01
C VAL A 304 -10.67 12.43 7.55
N GLU A 305 -11.64 12.15 6.69
CA GLU A 305 -12.84 11.39 7.07
C GLU A 305 -12.63 9.89 6.95
N SER A 306 -11.97 9.47 5.87
CA SER A 306 -11.73 8.05 5.59
C SER A 306 -10.28 7.82 5.21
N LYS A 307 -9.66 6.85 5.86
CA LYS A 307 -8.31 6.40 5.57
C LYS A 307 -8.25 4.90 5.77
N GLY A 308 -7.54 4.20 4.91
CA GLY A 308 -7.41 2.75 5.05
C GLY A 308 -6.55 2.13 3.96
N TYR A 309 -6.54 0.81 3.98
CA TYR A 309 -5.77 -0.03 3.08
C TYR A 309 -6.58 -1.23 2.62
N PHE A 310 -6.31 -1.65 1.38
CA PHE A 310 -6.54 -3.02 0.94
C PHE A 310 -5.21 -3.68 0.57
N ALA A 311 -5.11 -4.98 0.80
CA ALA A 311 -4.01 -5.79 0.30
C ALA A 311 -4.55 -7.04 -0.39
N ALA A 312 -4.04 -7.35 -1.57
CA ALA A 312 -4.31 -8.63 -2.21
C ALA A 312 -3.16 -9.60 -1.97
N ALA A 313 -3.51 -10.86 -1.79
CA ALA A 313 -2.58 -11.97 -1.73
C ALA A 313 -3.09 -13.17 -2.53
N GLU A 314 -2.17 -14.02 -2.95
CA GLU A 314 -2.48 -15.34 -3.52
C GLU A 314 -2.10 -16.43 -2.55
N LEU A 315 -3.04 -17.33 -2.27
CA LEU A 315 -2.75 -18.63 -1.69
C LEU A 315 -2.37 -19.60 -2.82
N ARG A 316 -1.13 -20.07 -2.78
CA ARG A 316 -0.58 -21.12 -3.64
C ARG A 316 -0.64 -22.45 -2.88
N GLU A 317 -1.14 -23.49 -3.54
CA GLU A 317 -1.05 -24.84 -3.00
C GLU A 317 0.43 -25.22 -2.89
N GLY A 318 0.80 -25.78 -1.73
CA GLY A 318 2.15 -26.23 -1.43
C GLY A 318 2.39 -27.66 -1.87
#